data_AF-A0A7W0QDV9-F1
#
_entry.id   AF-A0A7W0QDV9-F1
#
_cell.length_a   1.000
_cell.length_b   1.000
_cell.length_c   1.000
_cell.angle_alpha   90.00
_cell.angle_beta   90.00
_cell.angle_gamma   90.00
#
_symmetry.space_group_name_H-M   'P 1'
#
loop_
_entity.id
_entity.type
_entity.pdbx_description
1 polymer ?
#
loop_
_entity_poly.entity_id
_entity_poly.type
_entity_poly.pdbx_seq_one_letter_code
_entity_poly.pdbx_strand_id
1 'polypeptide(L)'
;MTEVATLAPSSAPPDLTGFLEEVRRLVDTDLARRLQPPGDDPGRLVEAMCYAATGPGKRLRPAVVLAAAEACGGSRDAALPAAAAIEMLHAYTLVHDDLPAMDDDDERRGRPTVHVAFGEAIAILAGDGLLTQAFGTLAELGPRAAAAAKILAQRAGSRALLAGQA
;
A
#
# COMPACT_ATOMS: atom_id res chain seq x y z
N MET A 1 -34.47 5.88 1.67
CA MET A 1 -33.51 5.18 2.53
C MET A 1 -33.11 3.91 1.78
N THR A 2 -31.96 3.93 1.12
CA THR A 2 -31.49 2.78 0.34
C THR A 2 -31.02 1.72 1.31
N GLU A 3 -31.68 0.57 1.27
CA GLU A 3 -31.39 -0.61 2.07
C GLU A 3 -29.94 -1.05 1.80
N VAL A 4 -29.09 -0.99 2.83
CA VAL A 4 -27.73 -1.56 2.75
C VAL A 4 -27.92 -3.07 2.74
N ALA A 5 -27.89 -3.67 1.55
CA ALA A 5 -27.95 -5.11 1.39
C ALA A 5 -26.81 -5.73 2.21
N THR A 6 -27.17 -6.34 3.34
CA THR A 6 -26.22 -7.12 4.12
C THR A 6 -25.86 -8.33 3.26
N LEU A 7 -24.60 -8.42 2.82
CA LEU A 7 -24.14 -9.55 2.02
C LEU A 7 -24.53 -10.87 2.70
N ALA A 8 -25.10 -11.78 1.92
CA ALA A 8 -25.30 -13.15 2.37
C ALA A 8 -23.93 -13.77 2.72
N PRO A 9 -23.80 -14.48 3.86
CA PRO A 9 -22.52 -14.98 4.38
C PRO A 9 -21.79 -16.01 3.50
N SER A 10 -22.35 -16.41 2.36
CA SER A 10 -21.80 -17.49 1.51
C SER A 10 -20.69 -17.05 0.55
N SER A 11 -20.28 -15.77 0.55
CA SER A 11 -19.19 -15.25 -0.28
C SER A 11 -17.90 -14.94 0.51
N ALA A 12 -17.91 -15.08 1.84
CA ALA A 12 -16.72 -14.90 2.66
C ALA A 12 -15.89 -16.20 2.68
N PRO A 13 -14.54 -16.13 2.61
CA PRO A 13 -13.70 -17.29 2.84
C PRO A 13 -14.03 -17.94 4.20
N PRO A 14 -13.96 -19.27 4.32
CA PRO A 14 -14.45 -20.00 5.49
C PRO A 14 -13.70 -19.65 6.78
N ASP A 15 -12.51 -19.05 6.69
CA ASP A 15 -11.78 -18.47 7.80
C ASP A 15 -10.98 -17.22 7.40
N LEU A 16 -10.70 -16.36 8.39
CA LEU A 16 -9.97 -15.10 8.22
C LEU A 16 -8.53 -15.31 7.71
N THR A 17 -7.91 -16.44 8.08
CA THR A 17 -6.52 -16.74 7.72
C THR A 17 -6.39 -16.94 6.21
N GLY A 18 -7.25 -17.78 5.63
CA GLY A 18 -7.29 -18.03 4.19
C GLY A 18 -7.60 -16.75 3.39
N PHE A 19 -8.51 -15.91 3.90
CA PHE A 19 -8.77 -14.59 3.29
C PHE A 19 -7.50 -13.73 3.23
N LEU A 20 -6.80 -13.59 4.36
CA LEU A 20 -5.59 -12.77 4.44
C LEU A 20 -4.46 -13.31 3.56
N GLU A 21 -4.33 -14.64 3.45
CA GLU A 21 -3.35 -15.27 2.56
C GLU A 21 -3.65 -15.02 1.07
N GLU A 22 -4.92 -15.08 0.68
CA GLU A 22 -5.36 -14.77 -0.68
C GLU A 22 -5.11 -13.30 -1.02
N VAL A 23 -5.52 -12.38 -0.14
CA VAL A 23 -5.28 -10.94 -0.31
C VAL A 23 -3.79 -10.66 -0.42
N ARG A 24 -2.97 -11.26 0.46
CA ARG A 24 -1.52 -11.09 0.42
C ARG A 24 -0.96 -11.47 -0.95
N ARG A 25 -1.32 -12.66 -1.46
CA ARG A 25 -0.85 -13.13 -2.77
C ARG A 25 -1.27 -12.20 -3.90
N LEU A 26 -2.53 -11.76 -3.89
CA LEU A 26 -3.09 -10.88 -4.92
C LEU A 26 -2.37 -9.51 -4.93
N VAL A 27 -2.23 -8.90 -3.75
CA VAL A 27 -1.65 -7.57 -3.60
C VAL A 27 -0.14 -7.59 -3.85
N ASP A 28 0.59 -8.59 -3.33
CA ASP A 28 2.03 -8.71 -3.59
C ASP A 28 2.32 -8.87 -5.08
N THR A 29 1.49 -9.65 -5.79
CA THR A 29 1.59 -9.81 -7.25
C THR A 29 1.36 -8.48 -7.98
N ASP A 30 0.33 -7.74 -7.59
CA ASP A 30 0.00 -6.46 -8.21
C ASP A 30 1.05 -5.38 -7.91
N LEU A 31 1.55 -5.29 -6.68
CA LEU A 31 2.63 -4.39 -6.29
C LEU A 31 3.92 -4.68 -7.08
N ALA A 32 4.32 -5.95 -7.15
CA ALA A 32 5.50 -6.36 -7.91
C ALA A 32 5.39 -6.00 -9.39
N ARG A 33 4.20 -6.13 -9.98
CA ARG A 33 3.92 -5.72 -11.37
C ARG A 33 3.97 -4.20 -11.56
N ARG A 34 3.44 -3.43 -10.61
CA ARG A 34 3.40 -1.95 -10.67
C ARG A 34 4.74 -1.29 -10.44
N LEU A 35 5.62 -1.96 -9.69
CA LEU A 35 6.94 -1.47 -9.27
C LEU A 35 8.06 -2.21 -10.01
N GLN A 36 7.84 -2.54 -11.28
CA GLN A 36 8.88 -3.09 -12.13
C GLN A 36 9.79 -1.95 -12.63
N PRO A 37 11.12 -2.09 -12.53
CA PRO A 37 12.02 -1.11 -13.11
C PRO A 37 11.80 -1.04 -14.64
N PRO A 38 11.82 0.16 -15.24
CA PRO A 38 11.89 0.31 -16.69
C PRO A 38 13.07 -0.51 -17.23
N GLY A 39 12.92 -1.14 -18.40
CA GLY A 39 13.96 -2.00 -18.98
C GLY A 39 15.31 -1.30 -19.22
N ASP A 40 15.30 0.03 -19.25
CA ASP A 40 16.44 0.89 -19.57
C ASP A 40 17.02 1.59 -18.32
N ASP A 41 16.35 1.46 -17.18
CA ASP A 41 16.69 2.15 -15.93
C ASP A 41 17.21 1.14 -14.89
N PRO A 42 18.53 1.07 -14.65
CA PRO A 42 19.10 0.26 -13.58
C PRO A 42 18.89 0.89 -12.18
N GLY A 43 18.07 1.95 -12.08
CA GLY A 43 17.89 2.74 -10.89
C GLY A 43 17.53 1.91 -9.67
N ARG A 44 18.46 1.89 -8.71
CA ARG A 44 18.27 1.32 -7.36
C ARG A 44 17.02 1.88 -6.65
N LEU A 45 16.47 2.99 -7.12
CA LEU A 45 15.24 3.58 -6.63
C LEU A 45 14.02 2.66 -6.81
N VAL A 46 13.72 2.21 -8.04
CA VAL A 46 12.53 1.37 -8.26
C VAL A 46 12.71 0.01 -7.60
N GLU A 47 13.95 -0.51 -7.58
CA GLU A 47 14.30 -1.70 -6.81
C GLU A 47 14.01 -1.51 -5.30
N ALA A 48 14.43 -0.38 -4.71
CA ALA A 48 14.18 -0.06 -3.30
C ALA A 48 12.68 0.12 -3.01
N MET A 49 11.94 0.78 -3.91
CA MET A 49 10.48 0.91 -3.80
C MET A 49 9.79 -0.46 -3.82
N CYS A 50 10.18 -1.33 -4.74
CA CYS A 50 9.66 -2.70 -4.83
C CYS A 50 10.04 -3.52 -3.58
N TYR A 51 11.30 -3.42 -3.13
CA TYR A 51 11.80 -4.06 -1.92
C TYR A 51 10.97 -3.70 -0.69
N ALA A 52 10.65 -2.42 -0.53
CA ALA A 52 9.84 -1.90 0.57
C ALA A 52 8.39 -2.38 0.50
N ALA A 53 7.73 -2.20 -0.65
CA ALA A 53 6.31 -2.49 -0.82
C ALA A 53 6.01 -4.00 -0.76
N THR A 54 6.91 -4.84 -1.27
CA THR A 54 6.77 -6.31 -1.28
C THR A 54 7.40 -6.99 -0.06
N GLY A 55 7.87 -6.21 0.92
CA GLY A 55 8.41 -6.71 2.18
C GLY A 55 7.39 -7.55 2.98
N PRO A 56 7.84 -8.37 3.97
CA PRO A 56 6.96 -9.21 4.77
C PRO A 56 5.88 -8.39 5.45
N GLY A 57 4.62 -8.76 5.26
CA GLY A 57 3.49 -8.05 5.85
C GLY A 57 2.20 -8.83 5.78
N LYS A 58 1.26 -8.47 6.66
CA LYS A 58 -0.07 -9.09 6.76
C LYS A 58 -1.07 -8.54 5.73
N ARG A 59 -0.72 -7.46 5.01
CA ARG A 59 -1.58 -6.75 4.05
C ARG A 59 -2.97 -6.41 4.60
N LEU A 60 -3.03 -6.02 5.88
CA LEU A 60 -4.30 -5.72 6.55
C LEU A 60 -5.05 -4.55 5.91
N ARG A 61 -4.33 -3.49 5.49
CA ARG A 61 -4.93 -2.32 4.83
C ARG A 61 -5.59 -2.70 3.49
N PRO A 62 -4.89 -3.39 2.58
CA PRO A 62 -5.50 -3.99 1.40
C PRO A 62 -6.69 -4.89 1.70
N ALA A 63 -6.58 -5.76 2.71
CA ALA A 63 -7.65 -6.69 3.07
C ALA A 63 -8.93 -5.95 3.46
N VAL A 64 -8.81 -4.88 4.24
CA VAL A 64 -9.96 -4.02 4.60
C VAL A 64 -10.54 -3.32 3.36
N VAL A 65 -9.71 -2.81 2.45
CA VAL A 65 -10.19 -2.17 1.21
C VAL A 65 -10.98 -3.14 0.35
N LEU A 66 -10.43 -4.34 0.11
CA LEU A 66 -11.07 -5.37 -0.71
C LEU A 66 -12.36 -5.88 -0.06
N ALA A 67 -12.34 -6.17 1.24
CA ALA A 67 -13.53 -6.59 1.98
C ALA A 67 -14.62 -5.51 1.98
N ALA A 68 -14.25 -4.22 2.12
CA ALA A 68 -15.20 -3.12 2.07
C ALA A 68 -15.81 -2.96 0.67
N ALA A 69 -15.03 -3.18 -0.39
CA ALA A 69 -15.55 -3.15 -1.75
C ALA A 69 -16.57 -4.28 -1.98
N GLU A 70 -16.22 -5.50 -1.57
CA GLU A 70 -17.13 -6.65 -1.65
C GLU A 70 -18.41 -6.39 -0.84
N ALA A 71 -18.29 -5.92 0.40
CA ALA A 71 -19.41 -5.56 1.27
C ALA A 71 -20.36 -4.52 0.67
N CYS A 72 -19.85 -3.65 -0.21
CA CYS A 72 -20.63 -2.66 -0.95
C CYS A 72 -21.15 -3.17 -2.31
N GLY A 73 -20.99 -4.46 -2.63
CA GLY A 73 -21.39 -5.06 -3.90
C GLY A 73 -20.41 -4.82 -5.06
N GLY A 74 -19.19 -4.36 -4.78
CA GLY A 74 -18.11 -4.24 -5.77
C GLY A 74 -17.29 -5.53 -5.92
N SER A 75 -16.35 -5.53 -6.87
CA SER A 75 -15.40 -6.63 -7.08
C SER A 75 -14.01 -6.29 -6.54
N ARG A 76 -13.24 -7.32 -6.15
CA ARG A 76 -11.84 -7.16 -5.76
C ARG A 76 -11.01 -6.53 -6.87
N ASP A 77 -11.20 -6.96 -8.11
CA ASP A 77 -10.46 -6.42 -9.26
C ASP A 77 -10.64 -4.91 -9.42
N ALA A 78 -11.87 -4.41 -9.27
CA ALA A 78 -12.16 -2.98 -9.36
C ALA A 78 -11.59 -2.18 -8.17
N ALA A 79 -11.38 -2.83 -7.02
CA ALA A 79 -10.83 -2.23 -5.81
C ALA A 79 -9.32 -2.42 -5.67
N LEU A 80 -8.70 -3.29 -6.49
CA LEU A 80 -7.29 -3.63 -6.40
C LEU A 80 -6.36 -2.41 -6.53
N PRO A 81 -6.61 -1.42 -7.42
CA PRO A 81 -5.79 -0.20 -7.43
C PRO A 81 -5.86 0.56 -6.11
N ALA A 82 -7.04 0.66 -5.47
CA ALA A 82 -7.15 1.30 -4.16
C ALA A 82 -6.39 0.53 -3.06
N ALA A 83 -6.44 -0.81 -3.12
CA ALA A 83 -5.75 -1.69 -2.19
C ALA A 83 -4.22 -1.61 -2.36
N ALA A 84 -3.72 -1.56 -3.59
CA ALA A 84 -2.30 -1.36 -3.86
C ALA A 84 -1.83 0.04 -3.45
N ALA A 85 -2.60 1.09 -3.77
CA ALA A 85 -2.26 2.46 -3.40
C ALA A 85 -2.14 2.66 -1.88
N ILE A 86 -3.05 2.07 -1.09
CA ILE A 86 -2.97 2.20 0.37
C ILE A 86 -1.79 1.44 0.97
N GLU A 87 -1.36 0.35 0.34
CA GLU A 87 -0.17 -0.39 0.77
C GLU A 87 1.13 0.29 0.35
N MET A 88 1.19 0.90 -0.84
CA MET A 88 2.29 1.79 -1.23
C MET A 88 2.40 2.97 -0.26
N LEU A 89 1.26 3.55 0.12
CA LEU A 89 1.22 4.59 1.14
C LEU A 89 1.78 4.09 2.47
N HIS A 90 1.33 2.93 2.93
CA HIS A 90 1.85 2.35 4.17
C HIS A 90 3.35 2.03 4.10
N ALA A 91 3.82 1.53 2.96
CA ALA A 91 5.22 1.24 2.76
C ALA A 91 6.07 2.52 2.85
N TYR A 92 5.63 3.64 2.25
CA TYR A 92 6.37 4.89 2.38
C TYR A 92 6.58 5.29 3.83
N THR A 93 5.53 5.19 4.67
CA THR A 93 5.62 5.66 6.06
C THR A 93 6.69 4.86 6.79
N LEU A 94 6.69 3.53 6.62
CA LEU A 94 7.68 2.66 7.24
C LEU A 94 9.11 2.96 6.76
N VAL A 95 9.28 3.21 5.45
CA VAL A 95 10.61 3.55 4.91
C VAL A 95 11.18 4.81 5.53
N HIS A 96 10.34 5.83 5.72
CA HIS A 96 10.78 7.06 6.36
C HIS A 96 10.94 6.87 7.86
N ASP A 97 9.99 6.20 8.54
CA ASP A 97 10.04 5.84 9.99
C ASP A 97 11.37 5.16 10.34
N ASP A 98 11.86 4.27 9.46
CA ASP A 98 13.11 3.54 9.65
C ASP A 98 14.39 4.41 9.53
N LEU A 99 14.33 5.66 9.07
CA LEU A 99 15.54 6.47 8.86
C LEU A 99 16.26 6.81 10.18
N PRO A 100 17.58 7.03 10.17
CA PRO A 100 18.34 7.43 11.36
C PRO A 100 17.86 8.70 12.06
N ALA A 101 17.20 9.58 11.30
CA ALA A 101 16.61 10.80 11.84
C ALA A 101 15.24 10.59 12.51
N MET A 102 14.67 9.39 12.42
CA MET A 102 13.36 9.04 13.00
C MET A 102 13.54 7.89 13.99
N ASP A 103 13.20 6.63 13.66
CA ASP A 103 13.32 5.51 14.60
C ASP A 103 14.72 4.87 14.63
N ASP A 104 15.56 5.10 13.60
CA ASP A 104 16.91 4.52 13.48
C ASP A 104 16.91 2.97 13.54
N ASP A 105 15.88 2.35 12.92
CA ASP A 105 15.72 0.90 12.88
C ASP A 105 16.63 0.29 11.79
N ASP A 106 17.56 -0.58 12.18
CA ASP A 106 18.39 -1.34 11.23
C ASP A 106 17.63 -2.50 10.56
N GLU A 107 16.64 -3.06 11.26
CA GLU A 107 15.87 -4.22 10.81
C GLU A 107 14.37 -4.05 11.02
N ARG A 108 13.58 -4.46 10.02
CA ARG A 108 12.12 -4.54 10.10
C ARG A 108 11.65 -5.94 9.71
N ARG A 109 11.04 -6.63 10.68
CA ARG A 109 10.47 -7.99 10.51
C ARG A 109 11.52 -9.01 10.00
N GLY A 110 12.74 -8.93 10.52
CA GLY A 110 13.84 -9.83 10.17
C GLY A 110 14.45 -9.57 8.80
N ARG A 111 14.25 -8.38 8.23
CA ARG A 111 14.93 -7.90 7.00
C ARG A 111 15.58 -6.55 7.29
N PRO A 112 16.76 -6.25 6.69
CA PRO A 112 17.33 -4.92 6.73
C PRO A 112 16.33 -3.86 6.27
N THR A 113 16.29 -2.72 6.95
CA THR A 113 15.47 -1.58 6.49
C THR A 113 16.04 -1.01 5.19
N VAL A 114 15.23 -0.19 4.50
CA VAL A 114 15.61 0.29 3.16
C VAL A 114 16.88 1.14 3.20
N HIS A 115 17.06 1.95 4.24
CA HIS A 115 18.25 2.79 4.35
C HIS A 115 19.51 1.95 4.60
N VAL A 116 19.42 0.84 5.34
CA VAL A 116 20.53 -0.11 5.52
C VAL A 116 20.87 -0.83 4.22
N ALA A 117 19.86 -1.31 3.48
CA ALA A 117 20.09 -2.08 2.25
C ALA A 117 20.48 -1.21 1.04
N PHE A 118 19.98 0.02 0.94
CA PHE A 118 20.10 0.86 -0.25
C PHE A 118 20.80 2.20 -0.03
N GLY A 119 21.00 2.60 1.23
CA GLY A 119 21.50 3.91 1.62
C GLY A 119 20.36 4.91 1.88
N GLU A 120 20.59 5.86 2.79
CA GLU A 120 19.60 6.86 3.23
C GLU A 120 19.02 7.67 2.07
N ALA A 121 19.86 8.15 1.15
CA ALA A 121 19.39 8.97 0.03
C ALA A 121 18.39 8.21 -0.87
N ILE A 122 18.63 6.91 -1.11
CA ILE A 122 17.70 6.08 -1.87
C ILE A 122 16.45 5.77 -1.05
N ALA A 123 16.57 5.55 0.26
CA ALA A 123 15.41 5.32 1.13
C ALA A 123 14.46 6.52 1.15
N ILE A 124 14.99 7.74 1.28
CA ILE A 124 14.20 8.98 1.22
C ILE A 124 13.42 9.04 -0.11
N LEU A 125 14.13 8.91 -1.23
CA LEU A 125 13.52 8.95 -2.57
C LEU A 125 12.54 7.80 -2.80
N ALA A 126 12.79 6.61 -2.25
CA ALA A 126 11.89 5.48 -2.35
C ALA A 126 10.57 5.74 -1.62
N GLY A 127 10.61 6.37 -0.44
CA GLY A 127 9.40 6.82 0.25
C GLY A 127 8.62 7.86 -0.57
N ASP A 128 9.30 8.89 -1.08
CA ASP A 128 8.68 9.92 -1.93
C ASP A 128 8.06 9.32 -3.20
N GLY A 129 8.77 8.39 -3.83
CA GLY A 129 8.33 7.65 -4.99
C GLY A 129 7.09 6.80 -4.71
N LEU A 130 7.06 6.07 -3.58
CA LEU A 130 5.92 5.25 -3.19
C LEU A 130 4.68 6.08 -2.91
N LEU A 131 4.82 7.21 -2.19
CA LEU A 131 3.72 8.15 -1.97
C LEU A 131 3.17 8.69 -3.30
N THR A 132 4.06 9.09 -4.21
CA THR A 132 3.68 9.61 -5.53
C THR A 132 2.97 8.54 -6.36
N GLN A 133 3.52 7.33 -6.39
CA GLN A 133 2.98 6.18 -7.13
C GLN A 133 1.61 5.73 -6.59
N ALA A 134 1.35 5.89 -5.29
CA ALA A 134 0.05 5.62 -4.70
C ALA A 134 -1.05 6.50 -5.31
N PHE A 135 -0.79 7.81 -5.51
CA PHE A 135 -1.75 8.70 -6.17
C PHE A 135 -1.92 8.37 -7.65
N GLY A 136 -0.84 8.03 -8.36
CA GLY A 136 -0.91 7.53 -9.74
C GLY A 136 -1.78 6.28 -9.85
N THR A 137 -1.62 5.34 -8.91
CA THR A 137 -2.40 4.11 -8.84
C THR A 137 -3.88 4.38 -8.55
N LEU A 138 -4.20 5.35 -7.67
CA LEU A 138 -5.60 5.75 -7.42
C LEU A 138 -6.28 6.36 -8.66
N ALA A 139 -5.52 6.93 -9.60
CA ALA A 139 -6.07 7.48 -10.83
C ALA A 139 -6.77 6.42 -11.71
N GLU A 140 -6.40 5.15 -11.55
CA GLU A 140 -7.00 4.02 -12.27
C GLU A 140 -8.44 3.70 -11.84
N LEU A 141 -8.93 4.28 -10.73
CA LEU A 141 -10.31 4.10 -10.25
C LEU A 141 -11.36 4.85 -11.10
N GLY A 142 -10.94 5.47 -12.21
CA GLY A 142 -11.81 6.18 -13.13
C GLY A 142 -12.57 7.32 -12.44
N PRO A 143 -13.91 7.41 -12.56
CA PRO A 143 -14.68 8.52 -11.97
C PRO A 143 -14.52 8.68 -10.44
N ARG A 144 -14.09 7.63 -9.73
CA ARG A 144 -13.90 7.65 -8.27
C ARG A 144 -12.52 8.15 -7.84
N ALA A 145 -11.57 8.29 -8.77
CA ALA A 145 -10.18 8.63 -8.48
C ALA A 145 -10.03 9.93 -7.68
N ALA A 146 -10.69 11.01 -8.11
CA ALA A 146 -10.60 12.31 -7.44
C ALA A 146 -11.10 12.27 -5.99
N ALA A 147 -12.19 11.54 -5.72
CA ALA A 147 -12.73 11.38 -4.39
C ALA A 147 -11.79 10.53 -3.50
N ALA A 148 -11.28 9.42 -4.03
CA ALA A 148 -10.32 8.56 -3.33
C ALA A 148 -9.02 9.30 -3.00
N ALA A 149 -8.45 10.03 -3.97
CA ALA A 149 -7.25 10.84 -3.79
C ALA A 149 -7.46 11.94 -2.73
N LYS A 150 -8.62 12.60 -2.74
CA LYS A 150 -8.96 13.60 -1.70
C LYS A 150 -9.01 12.97 -0.31
N ILE A 151 -9.64 11.81 -0.16
CA ILE A 151 -9.70 11.10 1.13
C ILE A 151 -8.28 10.70 1.57
N LEU A 152 -7.49 10.13 0.66
CA LEU A 152 -6.12 9.71 0.96
C LEU A 152 -5.26 10.90 1.41
N ALA A 153 -5.28 12.01 0.66
CA ALA A 153 -4.53 13.22 1.00
C ALA A 153 -4.94 13.81 2.36
N GLN A 154 -6.24 13.79 2.69
CA GLN A 154 -6.73 14.27 3.99
C GLN A 154 -6.29 13.36 5.15
N ARG A 155 -6.27 12.05 4.94
CA ARG A 155 -5.92 11.08 6.00
C ARG A 155 -4.42 10.88 6.15
N ALA A 156 -3.67 11.02 5.07
CA ALA A 156 -2.22 10.92 5.07
C ALA A 156 -1.53 12.25 5.43
N GLY A 157 -2.19 13.39 5.21
CA GLY A 157 -1.56 14.70 5.34
C GLY A 157 -1.30 15.17 6.77
N SER A 158 -0.83 16.42 6.87
CA SER A 158 -0.36 17.11 8.08
C SER A 158 -1.40 17.38 9.18
N ARG A 159 -2.63 16.89 9.03
CA ARG A 159 -3.70 16.99 10.05
C ARG A 159 -4.17 15.63 10.54
N ALA A 160 -3.53 14.56 10.09
CA ALA A 160 -3.87 13.19 10.41
C ALA A 160 -2.58 12.37 10.55
N LEU A 161 -2.29 11.45 9.63
CA LEU A 161 -1.16 10.52 9.75
C LEU A 161 0.16 11.23 10.06
N LEU A 162 0.58 12.19 9.24
CA LEU A 162 1.86 12.88 9.44
C LEU A 162 1.89 13.73 10.71
N ALA A 163 0.73 14.23 11.18
CA ALA A 163 0.67 14.92 12.46
C ALA A 163 0.85 13.98 13.65
N GLY A 164 0.52 12.70 13.50
CA GLY A 164 0.79 11.68 14.51
C GLY A 164 2.26 11.27 14.61
N GLN A 165 3.08 11.65 13.64
CA GLN A 165 4.51 11.36 13.57
C GLN A 165 5.40 12.56 13.95
N ALA A 166 4.80 13.75 14.19
CA ALA A 166 5.50 14.99 14.54
C ALA A 166 5.38 15.29 16.03
#